data_AF-A0A416EM55-F1
#
_entry.id   AF-A0A416EM55-F1
#
_cell.length_a   1.000
_cell.length_b   1.000
_cell.length_c   1.000
_cell.angle_alpha   90.00
_cell.angle_beta   90.00
_cell.angle_gamma   90.00
#
_symmetry.space_group_name_H-M   'P 1'
#
loop_
_entity.id
_entity.type
_entity.pdbx_description
1 polymer ?
#
loop_
_entity_poly.entity_id
_entity_poly.type
_entity_poly.pdbx_seq_one_letter_code
_entity_poly.pdbx_strand_id
1 'polypeptide(L)'
;MKDISVIIPVYNTPLDKLEKCIESVLKIKNKCDIEVLIIDDGSKDYIKKFFKEKFIGEVVYQYKKNGGVSSARNMGLNIATGKFVCFVDADDIIVEDAFADLEKIEDYQMILFDMAVLENNKKDIWKVIKVQSGIVDKKEILIELLTSNRMNSPCA
;
A
#
# COMPACT_ATOMS: atom_id res chain seq x y z
N MET A 1 -1.01 4.99 -19.30
CA MET A 1 -0.09 4.76 -18.17
C MET A 1 -0.94 4.97 -16.93
N LYS A 2 -0.89 4.07 -15.94
CA LYS A 2 -1.70 4.21 -14.71
C LYS A 2 -1.17 5.37 -13.85
N ASP A 3 -2.00 5.93 -12.98
CA ASP A 3 -1.54 6.93 -12.00
C ASP A 3 -0.75 6.26 -10.88
N ILE A 4 -1.23 5.11 -10.39
CA ILE A 4 -0.65 4.40 -9.25
C ILE A 4 -0.63 2.90 -9.49
N SER A 5 0.52 2.27 -9.23
CA SER A 5 0.61 0.83 -9.00
C SER A 5 0.53 0.53 -7.51
N VAL A 6 -0.56 -0.10 -7.08
CA VAL A 6 -0.71 -0.59 -5.70
C VAL A 6 -0.15 -2.00 -5.62
N ILE A 7 0.94 -2.17 -4.87
CA ILE A 7 1.62 -3.46 -4.68
C ILE A 7 1.25 -4.02 -3.31
N ILE A 8 0.61 -5.18 -3.31
CA ILE A 8 0.18 -5.91 -2.11
C ILE A 8 0.98 -7.22 -2.03
N PRO A 9 2.04 -7.29 -1.19
CA PRO A 9 2.71 -8.54 -0.93
C PRO A 9 1.84 -9.44 -0.04
N VAL A 10 1.69 -10.72 -0.41
CA VAL A 10 0.86 -11.69 0.30
C VAL A 10 1.70 -12.90 0.69
N TYR A 11 1.61 -13.32 1.95
CA TYR A 11 2.20 -14.59 2.39
C TYR A 11 1.36 -15.23 3.49
N ASN A 12 0.59 -16.26 3.14
CA ASN A 12 -0.30 -16.99 4.04
C ASN A 12 -1.25 -16.06 4.85
N THR A 13 -1.68 -14.95 4.25
CA THR A 13 -2.61 -14.00 4.88
C THR A 13 -3.98 -14.67 5.12
N PRO A 14 -4.66 -14.41 6.25
CA PRO A 14 -6.05 -14.82 6.44
C PRO A 14 -6.98 -14.22 5.37
N LEU A 15 -7.89 -15.03 4.83
CA LEU A 15 -8.73 -14.63 3.69
C LEU A 15 -9.66 -13.46 4.03
N ASP A 16 -10.19 -13.39 5.24
CA ASP A 16 -11.09 -12.31 5.68
C ASP A 16 -10.39 -10.95 5.73
N LYS A 17 -9.11 -10.93 6.07
CA LYS A 17 -8.27 -9.72 6.06
C LYS A 17 -7.88 -9.34 4.63
N LEU A 18 -7.40 -10.31 3.87
CA LEU A 18 -6.99 -10.12 2.48
C LEU A 18 -8.15 -9.61 1.62
N GLU A 19 -9.34 -10.16 1.79
CA GLU A 19 -10.54 -9.72 1.08
C GLU A 19 -10.86 -8.25 1.37
N LYS A 20 -10.89 -7.86 2.65
CA LYS A 20 -11.13 -6.46 3.05
C LYS A 20 -10.06 -5.51 2.50
N CYS A 21 -8.79 -5.92 2.52
CA CYS A 21 -7.69 -5.15 1.95
C CYS A 21 -7.93 -4.88 0.46
N ILE A 22 -8.14 -5.95 -0.33
CA ILE A 22 -8.33 -5.84 -1.78
C ILE A 22 -9.58 -5.03 -2.11
N GLU A 23 -10.71 -5.31 -1.47
CA GLU A 23 -11.95 -4.57 -1.67
C GLU A 23 -11.78 -3.07 -1.37
N SER A 24 -11.02 -2.72 -0.32
CA SER A 24 -10.74 -1.32 0.01
C SER A 24 -9.96 -0.62 -1.09
N VAL A 25 -8.96 -1.30 -1.66
CA VAL A 25 -8.15 -0.76 -2.75
C VAL A 25 -8.96 -0.67 -4.04
N LEU A 26 -9.79 -1.66 -4.36
CA LEU A 26 -10.61 -1.65 -5.57
C LEU A 26 -11.64 -0.51 -5.57
N LYS A 27 -12.18 -0.11 -4.40
CA LYS A 27 -13.08 1.05 -4.30
C LYS A 27 -12.44 2.36 -4.77
N ILE A 28 -11.12 2.46 -4.69
CA ILE A 28 -10.34 3.63 -5.14
C ILE A 28 -10.35 3.78 -6.66
N LYS A 29 -10.51 2.68 -7.42
CA LYS A 29 -10.57 2.71 -8.89
C LYS A 29 -11.65 3.64 -9.46
N ASN A 30 -12.66 3.96 -8.67
CA ASN A 30 -13.72 4.90 -9.05
C ASN A 30 -13.27 6.37 -9.04
N LYS A 31 -12.11 6.68 -8.43
CA LYS A 31 -11.60 8.04 -8.21
C LYS A 31 -10.20 8.26 -8.77
N CYS A 32 -9.42 7.21 -8.98
CA CYS A 32 -8.05 7.30 -9.47
C CYS A 32 -7.73 6.11 -10.36
N ASP A 33 -6.99 6.32 -11.45
CA ASP A 33 -6.63 5.23 -12.37
C ASP A 33 -5.49 4.39 -11.80
N ILE A 34 -5.84 3.29 -11.14
CA ILE A 34 -4.88 2.40 -10.48
C ILE A 34 -4.79 1.03 -11.15
N GLU A 35 -3.63 0.39 -11.00
CA GLU A 35 -3.49 -1.05 -11.10
C GLU A 35 -3.21 -1.66 -9.73
N VAL A 36 -3.68 -2.90 -9.53
CA VAL A 36 -3.54 -3.62 -8.26
C VAL A 36 -2.75 -4.89 -8.53
N LEU A 37 -1.56 -4.96 -7.94
CA LEU A 37 -0.58 -6.02 -8.13
C LEU A 37 -0.49 -6.83 -6.84
N ILE A 38 -0.98 -8.06 -6.89
CA ILE A 38 -0.87 -9.00 -5.78
C ILE A 38 0.36 -9.87 -6.01
N ILE A 39 1.33 -9.78 -5.11
CA ILE A 39 2.56 -10.58 -5.18
C ILE A 39 2.55 -11.62 -4.07
N ASP A 40 2.18 -12.84 -4.42
CA ASP A 40 2.14 -13.98 -3.50
C ASP A 40 3.54 -14.59 -3.33
N ASP A 41 4.12 -14.41 -2.15
CA ASP A 41 5.45 -14.85 -1.75
C ASP A 41 5.48 -16.31 -1.28
N GLY A 42 4.84 -17.21 -2.02
CA GLY A 42 4.90 -18.65 -1.77
C GLY A 42 3.88 -19.14 -0.75
N SER A 43 2.68 -18.56 -0.72
CA SER A 43 1.58 -19.01 0.13
C SER A 43 1.12 -20.43 -0.22
N LYS A 44 0.34 -21.02 0.70
CA LYS A 44 -0.40 -22.26 0.45
C LYS A 44 -1.48 -22.06 -0.63
N ASP A 45 -1.92 -23.16 -1.23
CA ASP A 45 -2.85 -23.18 -2.38
C ASP A 45 -4.17 -22.43 -2.20
N TYR A 46 -4.62 -22.20 -0.96
CA TYR A 46 -5.88 -21.50 -0.70
C TYR A 46 -5.86 -20.06 -1.21
N ILE A 47 -4.71 -19.37 -1.18
CA ILE A 47 -4.57 -18.01 -1.71
C ILE A 47 -4.73 -18.01 -3.22
N LYS A 48 -4.04 -18.92 -3.91
CA LYS A 48 -4.15 -19.08 -5.37
C LYS A 48 -5.58 -19.38 -5.81
N LYS A 49 -6.30 -20.22 -5.07
CA LYS A 49 -7.73 -20.53 -5.33
C LYS A 49 -8.59 -19.30 -5.14
N PHE A 50 -8.41 -18.60 -4.02
CA PHE A 50 -9.14 -17.38 -3.70
C PHE A 50 -9.06 -16.32 -4.82
N PHE A 51 -7.88 -16.06 -5.37
CA PHE A 51 -7.73 -15.10 -6.47
C PHE A 51 -8.35 -15.56 -7.78
N LYS A 52 -8.31 -16.86 -8.09
CA LYS A 52 -8.97 -17.42 -9.28
C LYS A 52 -10.49 -17.33 -9.21
N GLU A 53 -11.06 -17.37 -8.01
CA GLU A 53 -12.50 -17.42 -7.79
C GLU A 53 -13.14 -16.03 -7.59
N LYS A 54 -12.51 -15.15 -6.80
CA LYS A 54 -13.13 -13.87 -6.39
C LYS A 54 -12.67 -12.64 -7.17
N PHE A 55 -11.39 -12.58 -7.58
CA PHE A 55 -10.78 -11.35 -8.11
C PHE A 55 -10.22 -11.52 -9.52
N ILE A 56 -10.76 -12.49 -10.26
CA ILE A 56 -10.31 -12.78 -11.64
C ILE A 56 -10.58 -11.56 -12.54
N GLY A 57 -9.52 -11.04 -13.15
CA GLY A 57 -9.61 -9.85 -14.02
C GLY A 57 -9.67 -8.52 -13.28
N GLU A 58 -9.84 -8.50 -11.95
CA GLU A 58 -9.83 -7.28 -11.15
C GLU A 58 -8.43 -6.88 -10.68
N VAL A 59 -7.56 -7.87 -10.47
CA VAL A 59 -6.19 -7.68 -10.00
C VAL A 59 -5.20 -8.50 -10.83
N VAL A 60 -3.93 -8.09 -10.82
CA VAL A 60 -2.84 -8.89 -11.39
C VAL A 60 -2.24 -9.73 -10.26
N TYR A 61 -2.51 -11.03 -10.29
CA TYR A 61 -1.95 -11.97 -9.33
C TYR A 61 -0.67 -12.62 -9.87
N GLN A 62 0.43 -12.52 -9.13
CA GLN A 62 1.70 -13.16 -9.44
C GLN A 62 2.18 -14.01 -8.27
N TYR A 63 2.51 -15.26 -8.54
CA TYR A 63 3.09 -16.18 -7.57
C TYR A 63 4.61 -16.26 -7.75
N LYS A 64 5.34 -16.25 -6.63
CA LYS A 64 6.76 -16.58 -6.58
C LYS A 64 7.07 -17.55 -5.46
N LYS A 65 8.21 -18.24 -5.56
CA LYS A 65 8.76 -18.97 -4.41
C LYS A 65 9.09 -17.98 -3.28
N ASN A 66 8.81 -18.37 -2.04
CA ASN A 66 9.06 -17.54 -0.86
C ASN A 66 10.49 -16.99 -0.82
N GLY A 67 10.62 -15.69 -0.59
CA GLY A 67 11.89 -14.98 -0.45
C GLY A 67 11.83 -13.75 0.47
N GLY A 68 10.73 -13.61 1.22
CA GLY A 68 10.46 -12.50 2.13
C GLY A 68 9.71 -11.35 1.46
N VAL A 69 9.07 -10.52 2.30
CA VAL A 69 8.24 -9.38 1.88
C VAL A 69 8.99 -8.40 0.97
N SER A 70 10.26 -8.12 1.23
CA SER A 70 11.08 -7.25 0.38
C SER A 70 11.29 -7.83 -1.02
N SER A 71 11.45 -9.16 -1.13
CA SER A 71 11.56 -9.85 -2.43
C SER A 71 10.25 -9.76 -3.21
N ALA A 72 9.11 -9.87 -2.52
CA ALA A 72 7.79 -9.68 -3.13
C ALA A 72 7.56 -8.24 -3.61
N ARG A 73 7.88 -7.23 -2.78
CA ARG A 73 7.81 -5.82 -3.16
C ARG A 73 8.70 -5.51 -4.37
N ASN A 74 9.92 -6.04 -4.42
CA ASN A 74 10.83 -5.88 -5.56
C ASN A 74 10.28 -6.51 -6.84
N MET A 75 9.64 -7.68 -6.75
CA MET A 75 8.97 -8.27 -7.92
C MET A 75 7.80 -7.40 -8.40
N GLY A 76 7.01 -6.86 -7.47
CA GLY A 76 5.94 -5.91 -7.80
C GLY A 76 6.46 -4.67 -8.51
N LEU A 77 7.58 -4.09 -8.03
CA LEU A 77 8.22 -2.93 -8.66
C LEU A 77 8.65 -3.20 -10.11
N ASN A 78 9.14 -4.41 -10.40
CA ASN A 78 9.59 -4.75 -11.75
C ASN A 78 8.46 -4.82 -12.78
N ILE A 79 7.21 -5.03 -12.35
CA ILE A 79 6.05 -5.13 -13.23
C ILE A 79 5.08 -3.94 -13.12
N ALA A 80 5.36 -3.01 -12.20
CA ALA A 80 4.59 -1.79 -12.01
C ALA A 80 4.73 -0.86 -13.20
N THR A 81 3.62 -0.28 -13.64
CA THR A 81 3.50 0.61 -14.81
C THR A 81 2.90 1.99 -14.46
N GLY A 82 2.58 2.21 -13.19
CA GLY A 82 2.01 3.45 -12.68
C GLY A 82 3.06 4.54 -12.49
N LYS A 83 2.62 5.80 -12.54
CA LYS A 83 3.46 6.97 -12.28
C LYS A 83 4.00 6.97 -10.83
N PHE A 84 3.17 6.54 -9.89
CA PHE A 84 3.53 6.32 -8.49
C PHE A 84 3.41 4.85 -8.10
N VAL A 85 4.11 4.47 -7.04
CA VAL A 85 3.97 3.15 -6.40
C VAL A 85 3.51 3.34 -4.96
N CYS A 86 2.50 2.57 -4.57
CA CYS A 86 2.02 2.50 -3.20
C CYS A 86 2.12 1.05 -2.70
N PHE A 87 2.77 0.84 -1.56
CA PHE A 87 2.79 -0.45 -0.90
C PHE A 87 1.68 -0.51 0.14
N VAL A 88 0.92 -1.61 0.14
CA VAL A 88 -0.16 -1.85 1.10
C VAL A 88 0.01 -3.26 1.63
N ASP A 89 0.09 -3.42 2.95
CA ASP A 89 0.19 -4.74 3.54
C ASP A 89 -1.17 -5.46 3.47
N ALA A 90 -1.13 -6.78 3.29
CA ALA A 90 -2.30 -7.59 2.93
C ALA A 90 -3.37 -7.69 4.04
N ASP A 91 -3.08 -7.19 5.24
CA ASP A 91 -4.00 -7.07 6.37
C ASP A 91 -4.42 -5.64 6.73
N ASP A 92 -4.02 -4.66 5.93
CA ASP A 92 -4.40 -3.26 6.07
C ASP A 92 -5.50 -2.84 5.10
N ILE A 93 -6.10 -1.67 5.38
CA ILE A 93 -7.19 -1.08 4.60
C ILE A 93 -6.77 0.32 4.16
N ILE A 94 -7.03 0.65 2.89
CA ILE A 94 -6.91 2.02 2.39
C ILE A 94 -8.28 2.71 2.46
N VAL A 95 -8.30 3.94 2.96
CA VAL A 95 -9.52 4.77 2.98
C VAL A 95 -9.88 5.24 1.57
N GLU A 96 -11.17 5.30 1.27
CA GLU A 96 -11.68 5.50 -0.10
C GLU A 96 -11.27 6.85 -0.73
N ASP A 97 -10.90 7.82 0.09
CA ASP A 97 -10.46 9.16 -0.27
C ASP A 97 -8.94 9.36 -0.14
N ALA A 98 -8.17 8.31 0.14
CA ALA A 98 -6.73 8.38 0.36
C ALA A 98 -5.98 9.11 -0.77
N PHE A 99 -6.45 8.98 -2.00
CA PHE A 99 -5.81 9.55 -3.19
C PHE A 99 -6.58 10.73 -3.82
N ALA A 100 -7.62 11.24 -3.16
CA ALA A 100 -8.49 12.26 -3.74
C ALA A 100 -7.77 13.56 -4.12
N ASP A 101 -6.68 13.89 -3.42
CA ASP A 101 -5.90 15.10 -3.69
C ASP A 101 -4.72 14.89 -4.65
N LEU A 102 -4.52 13.66 -5.17
CA LEU A 102 -3.38 13.38 -6.06
C LEU A 102 -3.44 14.11 -7.41
N GLU A 103 -4.61 14.52 -7.87
CA GLU A 103 -4.73 15.28 -9.13
C GLU A 103 -4.20 16.72 -8.99
N LYS A 104 -4.08 17.25 -7.77
CA LYS A 104 -3.58 18.61 -7.48
C LYS A 104 -2.06 18.68 -7.39
N ILE A 105 -1.38 17.58 -7.71
CA ILE A 105 0.02 17.32 -7.36
C ILE A 105 0.88 17.36 -8.63
N GLU A 106 1.62 18.44 -8.83
CA GLU A 106 2.69 18.50 -9.83
C GLU A 106 4.07 18.46 -9.14
N ASP A 107 4.91 17.51 -9.57
CA ASP A 107 6.34 17.36 -9.28
C ASP A 107 6.78 16.90 -7.87
N TYR A 108 6.14 15.86 -7.33
CA TYR A 108 6.48 15.28 -6.02
C TYR A 108 7.24 13.96 -6.16
N GLN A 109 8.24 13.77 -5.29
CA GLN A 109 9.07 12.57 -5.26
C GLN A 109 8.57 11.52 -4.26
N MET A 110 7.79 11.93 -3.25
CA MET A 110 7.28 11.08 -2.19
C MET A 110 5.98 11.65 -1.64
N ILE A 111 5.01 10.79 -1.37
CA ILE A 111 3.74 11.14 -0.73
C ILE A 111 3.64 10.31 0.56
N LEU A 112 3.28 10.97 1.65
CA LEU A 112 3.17 10.36 2.97
C LEU A 112 1.75 10.51 3.49
N PHE A 113 1.20 9.41 3.98
CA PHE A 113 -0.12 9.36 4.57
C PHE A 113 0.00 9.14 6.07
N ASP A 114 -0.91 9.72 6.84
CA ASP A 114 -1.10 9.32 8.22
C ASP A 114 -1.80 7.96 8.28
N MET A 115 -1.57 7.22 9.37
CA MET A 115 -2.19 5.91 9.56
C MET A 115 -3.21 5.98 10.69
N ALA A 116 -4.37 5.35 10.49
CA ALA A 116 -5.31 5.10 11.58
C ALA A 116 -5.08 3.67 12.11
N VAL A 117 -4.75 3.56 13.38
CA VAL A 117 -4.57 2.28 14.07
C VAL A 117 -5.88 1.92 14.78
N LEU A 118 -6.34 0.69 14.57
CA LEU A 118 -7.57 0.17 15.17
C LEU A 118 -7.21 -0.97 16.14
N GLU A 119 -7.34 -0.72 17.43
CA GLU A 119 -7.09 -1.72 18.48
C GLU A 119 -8.25 -1.73 19.48
N ASN A 120 -8.81 -2.90 19.77
CA ASN A 120 -9.90 -3.07 20.75
C ASN A 120 -11.08 -2.10 20.55
N ASN A 121 -11.51 -1.89 19.30
CA ASN A 121 -12.53 -0.93 18.88
C ASN A 121 -12.20 0.55 19.18
N LYS A 122 -10.96 0.87 19.52
CA LYS A 122 -10.45 2.24 19.60
C LYS A 122 -9.72 2.58 18.31
N LYS A 123 -9.85 3.84 17.90
CA LYS A 123 -9.17 4.41 16.74
C LYS A 123 -8.20 5.46 17.21
N ASP A 124 -6.92 5.26 16.92
CA ASP A 124 -5.86 6.22 17.14
C ASP A 124 -5.27 6.66 15.80
N ILE A 125 -4.92 7.94 15.68
CA ILE A 125 -4.26 8.46 14.49
C ILE A 125 -2.77 8.55 14.75
N TRP A 126 -2.01 7.73 14.05
CA TRP A 126 -0.58 7.84 14.02
C TRP A 126 -0.12 8.79 12.91
N LYS A 127 0.27 10.00 13.33
CA LYS A 127 0.95 10.95 12.45
C LYS A 127 2.32 10.42 12.07
N VAL A 128 2.60 10.20 10.78
CA VAL A 128 3.91 9.72 10.32
C VAL A 128 4.97 10.80 10.53
N ILE A 129 4.64 12.06 10.21
CA ILE A 129 5.48 13.24 10.43
C ILE A 129 4.65 14.30 11.15
N LYS A 130 5.23 15.04 12.10
CA LYS A 130 4.54 16.13 12.82
C LYS A 130 4.61 17.46 12.06
N VAL A 131 4.29 17.44 10.78
CA VAL A 131 4.17 18.64 9.93
C VAL A 131 2.70 18.89 9.59
N GLN A 132 2.38 20.13 9.26
CA GLN A 132 1.06 20.45 8.71
C GLN A 132 0.90 19.73 7.35
N SER A 133 -0.31 19.23 7.07
CA SER A 133 -0.62 18.62 5.77
C SER A 133 -0.35 19.61 4.64
N GLY A 134 0.40 19.18 3.62
CA GLY A 134 0.73 20.01 2.47
C GLY A 134 2.05 19.61 1.82
N ILE A 135 2.59 20.52 1.00
CA ILE A 135 3.90 20.39 0.38
C ILE A 135 4.97 20.76 1.40
N VAL A 136 5.95 19.90 1.58
CA VAL A 136 7.06 20.12 2.50
C VAL A 136 8.37 19.91 1.75
N ASP A 137 9.34 20.80 1.96
CA ASP A 137 10.65 20.66 1.34
C ASP A 137 11.41 19.46 1.93
N LYS A 138 12.21 18.79 1.09
CA LYS A 138 13.02 17.63 1.49
C LYS A 138 13.89 17.89 2.72
N LYS A 139 14.42 19.12 2.87
CA LYS A 139 15.29 19.50 3.99
C LYS A 139 14.51 19.57 5.28
N GLU A 140 13.29 20.07 5.24
CA GLU A 140 12.41 20.14 6.41
C GLU A 140 11.99 18.74 6.87
N ILE A 141 11.64 17.85 5.94
CA ILE A 141 11.35 16.44 6.23
C ILE A 141 12.56 15.76 6.87
N LEU A 142 13.77 15.95 6.31
CA LEU A 142 14.98 15.35 6.85
C LEU A 142 15.28 15.84 8.28
N ILE A 143 15.14 17.15 8.54
CA ILE A 143 15.32 17.71 9.88
C ILE A 143 14.33 17.06 10.85
N GLU A 144 13.04 17.02 10.52
CA GLU A 144 12.02 16.45 11.39
C GLU A 144 12.28 14.96 11.68
N LEU A 145 12.66 14.16 10.67
CA LEU A 145 12.98 12.74 10.87
C LEU A 145 14.19 12.56 11.81
N LEU A 146 15.22 13.39 11.65
CA LEU A 146 16.44 13.35 12.49
C LEU A 146 16.17 13.82 13.93
N THR A 147 15.33 14.83 14.12
CA THR A 147 15.08 15.42 15.46
C THR A 147 13.98 14.72 16.24
N SER A 148 13.07 14.01 15.57
CA SER A 148 11.92 13.36 16.22
C SER A 148 12.18 11.93 16.72
N ASN A 149 13.40 11.40 16.55
CA ASN A 149 13.73 9.98 16.79
C ASN A 149 12.83 8.99 16.01
N ARG A 150 12.21 9.43 14.91
CA ARG A 150 11.31 8.62 14.07
C ARG A 150 11.98 7.93 12.89
N MET A 151 13.31 8.01 12.77
CA MET A 151 14.05 7.22 11.76
C MET A 151 13.95 5.70 11.99
N ASN A 152 13.48 5.27 13.17
CA ASN A 152 13.13 3.88 13.41
C ASN A 152 11.69 3.68 12.91
N SER A 153 11.57 3.11 11.72
CA SER A 153 10.31 2.72 11.10
C SER A 153 9.44 1.86 12.04
N PRO A 154 8.09 1.92 11.95
CA PRO A 154 7.19 0.90 12.52
C PRO A 154 7.56 -0.54 12.19
N CYS A 155 8.19 -0.73 11.03
CA CYS A 155 8.41 -2.04 10.43
C CYS A 155 9.85 -2.53 10.68
N ALA A 156 10.29 -2.48 11.94
CA ALA A 156 11.46 -3.21 12.41
C ALA A 156 11.03 -4.58 12.95
#